data_AF-A0AAE1SLW6-F1
#
_entry.id   AF-A0AAE1SLW6-F1
#
_cell.length_a   1.000
_cell.length_b   1.000
_cell.length_c   1.000
_cell.angle_alpha   90.00
_cell.angle_beta   90.00
_cell.angle_gamma   90.00
#
_symmetry.space_group_name_H-M   'P 1'
#
loop_
_entity.id
_entity.type
_entity.pdbx_description
1 polymer ?
#
loop_
_entity_poly.entity_id
_entity_poly.type
_entity_poly.pdbx_seq_one_letter_code
_entity_poly.pdbx_strand_id
1 'polypeptide(L)'
;MEVEVVSPKTPEHNATGIALQPHRDKHPNAKVIAFNVLAMDLALRLVPNTERRISSKCRNSQMGHENLSLINKRQRASFRLCNVSGYKTDLLEIHAKDPKFHLLFIPGNPGVVTFYVDFLESLYDLLGGIASGRRLVAISHIAQTEKVMGSSRGNSLLQKCKNWEHGRLFSLQEQTDHKMNFIEHELQDAEVPIVLIGHSIGSYITLDIFKRLQGKVTYCIYLYPFLAVNTKSSTQAFIKKIAASRTLCTGLSSIVAILGLLPAWISRILVKNSVGNSWCPSAVEALCTHVLKYHTVQNMLYMAMTEFEKLSEEPDWSFVREKKSQMAFLFGSDDHWGPLHLYEEISNKVPGAVLAVEGGDYTHAFSCTDAGSLWVAQHVAGLIKNYF
;
A
#
# COMPACT_ATOMS: atom_id res chain seq x y z
N MET A 1 -61.50 39.18 -33.16
CA MET A 1 -60.20 38.67 -33.64
C MET A 1 -59.43 38.21 -32.42
N GLU A 2 -59.60 36.93 -32.09
CA GLU A 2 -58.76 36.19 -31.15
C GLU A 2 -57.83 35.30 -31.98
N VAL A 3 -56.57 35.20 -31.59
CA VAL A 3 -55.62 34.23 -32.17
C VAL A 3 -54.92 33.52 -31.02
N GLU A 4 -55.14 32.22 -30.96
CA GLU A 4 -54.52 31.25 -30.06
C GLU A 4 -53.13 30.79 -30.55
N VAL A 5 -52.25 30.58 -29.55
CA VAL A 5 -51.35 29.43 -29.32
C VAL A 5 -50.30 29.06 -30.38
N VAL A 6 -49.04 28.87 -29.94
CA VAL A 6 -48.29 27.59 -29.98
C VAL A 6 -46.87 27.82 -29.40
N SER A 7 -46.49 26.94 -28.45
CA SER A 7 -45.16 26.80 -27.86
C SER A 7 -44.43 25.59 -28.47
N PRO A 8 -43.10 25.60 -28.72
CA PRO A 8 -42.38 24.40 -29.16
C PRO A 8 -41.59 23.71 -28.04
N LYS A 9 -41.65 22.38 -28.11
CA LYS A 9 -41.08 21.33 -27.25
C LYS A 9 -39.56 21.21 -27.35
N THR A 10 -38.96 20.72 -26.26
CA THR A 10 -37.62 20.13 -26.15
C THR A 10 -37.49 18.79 -26.90
N PRO A 11 -36.30 18.42 -27.42
CA PRO A 11 -36.02 17.07 -27.86
C PRO A 11 -35.14 16.27 -26.89
N GLU A 12 -35.60 15.06 -26.57
CA GLU A 12 -34.83 13.94 -26.02
C GLU A 12 -33.87 13.38 -27.08
N HIS A 13 -32.67 12.94 -26.69
CA HIS A 13 -31.86 12.04 -27.51
C HIS A 13 -31.19 10.93 -26.69
N ASN A 14 -31.83 9.77 -26.74
CA ASN A 14 -31.34 8.39 -26.85
C ASN A 14 -29.91 8.03 -26.40
N ALA A 15 -29.88 7.25 -25.33
CA ALA A 15 -28.87 6.23 -25.04
C ALA A 15 -28.85 5.16 -26.15
N THR A 16 -27.66 4.83 -26.64
CA THR A 16 -27.41 3.61 -27.42
C THR A 16 -26.37 2.79 -26.68
N GLY A 17 -26.82 1.65 -26.16
CA GLY A 17 -25.96 0.60 -25.63
C GLY A 17 -25.33 -0.18 -26.77
N ILE A 18 -24.01 -0.36 -26.73
CA ILE A 18 -23.30 -1.33 -27.56
C ILE A 18 -22.84 -2.44 -26.63
N ALA A 19 -23.49 -3.58 -26.76
CA ALA A 19 -23.06 -4.84 -26.18
C ALA A 19 -21.80 -5.33 -26.91
N LEU A 20 -20.72 -5.57 -26.17
CA LEU A 20 -19.54 -6.29 -26.65
C LEU A 20 -19.54 -7.68 -26.00
N GLN A 21 -19.76 -8.71 -26.81
CA GLN A 21 -19.53 -10.12 -26.45
C GLN A 21 -18.02 -10.41 -26.35
N PRO A 22 -17.60 -11.38 -25.51
CA PRO A 22 -16.19 -11.61 -25.21
C PRO A 22 -15.53 -12.50 -26.27
N HIS A 23 -14.50 -11.98 -26.93
CA HIS A 23 -13.57 -12.79 -27.70
C HIS A 23 -12.64 -13.54 -26.73
N ARG A 24 -12.74 -14.87 -26.75
CA ARG A 24 -11.71 -15.78 -26.22
C ARG A 24 -10.47 -15.67 -27.09
N ASP A 25 -9.33 -15.34 -26.49
CA ASP A 25 -8.03 -15.81 -26.94
C ASP A 25 -7.04 -15.96 -25.78
N LYS A 26 -6.10 -16.88 -26.00
CA LYS A 26 -5.42 -17.72 -25.01
C LYS A 26 -4.11 -17.08 -24.48
N HIS A 27 -3.96 -17.06 -23.15
CA HIS A 27 -2.72 -17.10 -22.33
C HIS A 27 -1.63 -16.00 -22.51
N PRO A 28 -0.86 -15.63 -21.44
CA PRO A 28 -0.58 -16.45 -20.25
C PRO A 28 -1.02 -15.86 -18.91
N ASN A 29 -1.72 -16.69 -18.14
CA ASN A 29 -1.92 -16.62 -16.69
C ASN A 29 -0.58 -16.56 -15.92
N ALA A 30 0.08 -15.40 -15.88
CA ALA A 30 1.34 -15.23 -15.15
C ALA A 30 1.49 -13.86 -14.44
N LYS A 31 0.43 -13.05 -14.31
CA LYS A 31 0.55 -11.67 -13.80
C LYS A 31 -0.27 -11.32 -12.56
N VAL A 32 -0.91 -12.29 -11.89
CA VAL A 32 -1.72 -12.03 -10.69
C VAL A 32 -1.23 -12.89 -9.54
N ILE A 33 -0.12 -12.47 -8.94
CA ILE A 33 0.41 -13.03 -7.69
C ILE A 33 0.64 -11.84 -6.79
N ALA A 34 -0.40 -11.53 -6.01
CA ALA A 34 -0.42 -10.44 -5.04
C ALA A 34 0.78 -10.56 -4.09
N PHE A 35 1.19 -9.44 -3.52
CA PHE A 35 2.37 -9.25 -2.70
C PHE A 35 2.51 -10.23 -1.50
N ASN A 36 1.40 -10.70 -0.92
CA ASN A 36 1.38 -11.81 0.06
C ASN A 36 1.72 -13.17 -0.55
N VAL A 37 1.33 -13.35 -1.81
CA VAL A 37 1.70 -14.49 -2.63
C VAL A 37 3.15 -14.34 -3.11
N LEU A 38 3.80 -13.17 -3.18
CA LEU A 38 5.22 -13.13 -3.61
C LEU A 38 6.17 -13.79 -2.61
N ALA A 39 6.02 -13.53 -1.30
CA ALA A 39 6.80 -14.24 -0.29
C ALA A 39 6.48 -15.75 -0.28
N MET A 40 5.23 -16.12 -0.56
CA MET A 40 4.79 -17.51 -0.72
C MET A 40 5.21 -18.15 -2.05
N ASP A 41 5.29 -17.41 -3.14
CA ASP A 41 5.66 -17.85 -4.49
C ASP A 41 7.18 -18.01 -4.55
N LEU A 42 7.95 -17.11 -3.91
CA LEU A 42 9.37 -17.35 -3.63
C LEU A 42 9.57 -18.61 -2.76
N ALA A 43 8.73 -18.85 -1.75
CA ALA A 43 8.81 -20.03 -0.89
C ALA A 43 8.40 -21.33 -1.60
N LEU A 44 7.40 -21.29 -2.49
CA LEU A 44 6.90 -22.44 -3.25
C LEU A 44 7.82 -22.83 -4.41
N ARG A 45 8.54 -21.88 -5.03
CA ARG A 45 9.51 -22.12 -6.12
C ARG A 45 10.83 -22.77 -5.65
N LEU A 46 11.04 -22.94 -4.34
CA LEU A 46 12.26 -23.54 -3.77
C LEU A 46 12.16 -25.04 -3.47
N VAL A 47 11.06 -25.69 -3.84
CA VAL A 47 10.97 -27.16 -3.83
C VAL A 47 11.68 -27.68 -5.09
N PRO A 48 12.72 -28.53 -4.97
CA PRO A 48 13.61 -28.81 -6.07
C PRO A 48 12.92 -29.66 -7.15
N ASN A 49 12.85 -29.13 -8.37
CA ASN A 49 12.83 -29.96 -9.57
C ASN A 49 14.13 -29.73 -10.34
N THR A 50 14.86 -30.83 -10.50
CA THR A 50 16.11 -31.00 -11.22
C THR A 50 15.97 -30.63 -12.70
N GLU A 51 16.81 -29.72 -13.21
CA GLU A 51 17.93 -30.03 -14.12
C GLU A 51 18.61 -28.75 -14.65
N ARG A 52 19.90 -28.89 -14.97
CA ARG A 52 20.88 -27.84 -15.29
C ARG A 52 20.84 -27.45 -16.78
N ARG A 53 21.20 -26.19 -17.08
CA ARG A 53 22.45 -25.88 -17.83
C ARG A 53 22.78 -24.39 -17.83
N ILE A 54 24.06 -24.11 -17.59
CA ILE A 54 24.71 -22.81 -17.51
C ILE A 54 25.24 -22.43 -18.90
N SER A 55 25.19 -21.15 -19.26
CA SER A 55 26.17 -20.57 -20.18
C SER A 55 26.45 -19.12 -19.81
N SER A 56 27.72 -18.83 -19.58
CA SER A 56 28.28 -17.53 -19.17
C SER A 56 28.78 -16.74 -20.38
N LYS A 57 28.67 -15.41 -20.33
CA LYS A 57 29.73 -14.51 -20.81
C LYS A 57 29.58 -13.11 -20.22
N CYS A 58 30.61 -12.68 -19.48
CA CYS A 58 30.82 -11.32 -19.00
C CYS A 58 31.21 -10.38 -20.15
N ARG A 59 30.85 -9.09 -20.02
CA ARG A 59 31.69 -7.99 -20.50
C ARG A 59 31.48 -6.75 -19.63
N ASN A 60 32.58 -6.30 -19.03
CA ASN A 60 32.74 -5.01 -18.38
C ASN A 60 32.79 -3.89 -19.42
N SER A 61 32.25 -2.72 -19.07
CA SER A 61 32.65 -1.43 -19.62
C SER A 61 32.30 -0.35 -18.60
N GLN A 62 33.33 0.24 -17.99
CA GLN A 62 33.28 1.46 -17.19
C GLN A 62 33.16 2.71 -18.09
N MET A 63 32.87 3.83 -17.42
CA MET A 63 32.88 5.24 -17.84
C MET A 63 31.51 5.79 -18.28
N GLY A 64 31.10 7.00 -17.88
CA GLY A 64 31.83 8.09 -17.24
C GLY A 64 30.94 8.91 -16.30
N HIS A 65 31.59 9.44 -15.27
CA HIS A 65 31.12 10.56 -14.47
C HIS A 65 31.18 11.83 -15.32
N GLU A 66 30.19 12.70 -15.10
CA GLU A 66 30.15 14.16 -15.35
C GLU A 66 28.90 14.60 -16.13
N ASN A 67 28.28 15.67 -15.63
CA ASN A 67 27.02 16.31 -16.04
C ASN A 67 25.70 15.80 -15.41
N LEU A 68 25.63 15.78 -14.07
CA LEU A 68 24.35 15.69 -13.34
C LEU A 68 24.16 16.81 -12.30
N SER A 69 24.73 17.99 -12.54
CA SER A 69 24.75 19.10 -11.57
C SER A 69 23.53 20.04 -11.62
N LEU A 70 22.46 19.74 -12.36
CA LEU A 70 21.28 20.62 -12.44
C LEU A 70 19.92 19.89 -12.41
N ILE A 71 19.84 18.70 -11.79
CA ILE A 71 18.54 18.14 -11.41
C ILE A 71 18.15 18.82 -10.10
N ASN A 72 17.05 19.58 -10.11
CA ASN A 72 16.40 20.11 -8.90
C ASN A 72 16.51 19.10 -7.77
N LYS A 73 17.13 19.48 -6.64
CA LYS A 73 17.24 18.63 -5.45
C LYS A 73 15.83 18.27 -4.99
N ARG A 74 15.29 17.14 -5.47
CA ARG A 74 14.06 16.54 -4.95
C ARG A 74 14.23 16.41 -3.45
N GLN A 75 13.25 16.89 -2.70
CA GLN A 75 13.23 16.75 -1.26
C GLN A 75 13.04 15.25 -0.98
N ARG A 76 14.10 14.59 -0.53
CA ARG A 76 14.03 13.16 -0.21
C ARG A 76 13.36 12.96 1.13
N ALA A 77 12.51 11.94 1.20
CA ALA A 77 11.93 11.51 2.46
C ALA A 77 13.02 10.97 3.39
N SER A 78 12.89 11.26 4.68
CA SER A 78 13.80 10.79 5.72
C SER A 78 13.16 9.68 6.53
N PHE A 79 13.93 8.63 6.83
CA PHE A 79 13.51 7.59 7.74
C PHE A 79 13.85 7.97 9.18
N ARG A 80 12.89 7.80 10.10
CA ARG A 80 13.09 7.98 11.53
C ARG A 80 12.51 6.79 12.29
N LEU A 81 13.32 6.19 13.16
CA LEU A 81 12.84 5.21 14.11
C LEU A 81 12.21 5.92 15.32
N CYS A 82 10.92 5.75 15.52
CA CYS A 82 10.17 6.34 16.63
C CYS A 82 9.74 5.26 17.65
N ASN A 83 9.43 5.70 18.88
CA ASN A 83 8.80 4.87 19.89
C ASN A 83 7.38 5.38 20.13
N VAL A 84 6.38 4.58 19.81
CA VAL A 84 4.97 4.93 20.04
C VAL A 84 4.40 3.91 21.01
N SER A 85 3.97 4.38 22.19
CA SER A 85 3.40 3.54 23.26
C SER A 85 4.24 2.31 23.63
N GLY A 86 5.57 2.43 23.56
CA GLY A 86 6.51 1.35 23.91
C GLY A 86 7.02 0.52 22.73
N TYR A 87 6.50 0.72 21.52
CA TYR A 87 6.85 -0.08 20.34
C TYR A 87 7.72 0.68 19.35
N LYS A 88 8.70 0.01 18.76
CA LYS A 88 9.61 0.59 17.78
C LYS A 88 9.03 0.57 16.37
N THR A 89 8.85 1.75 15.79
CA THR A 89 8.18 1.92 14.49
C THR A 89 8.95 2.86 13.57
N ASP A 90 9.13 2.45 12.32
CA ASP A 90 9.73 3.29 11.29
C ASP A 90 8.71 4.26 10.73
N LEU A 91 9.13 5.51 10.67
CA LEU A 91 8.44 6.60 10.02
C LEU A 91 9.20 6.98 8.76
N LEU A 92 8.45 7.27 7.70
CA LEU A 92 8.96 7.95 6.52
C LEU A 92 8.36 9.36 6.52
N GLU A 93 9.20 10.38 6.67
CA GLU A 93 8.75 11.74 6.92
C GLU A 93 9.33 12.72 5.89
N ILE A 94 8.50 13.70 5.51
CA ILE A 94 8.92 14.91 4.81
C ILE A 94 8.38 16.09 5.62
N HIS A 95 9.30 16.82 6.27
CA HIS A 95 8.95 17.91 7.17
C HIS A 95 8.78 19.24 6.43
N ALA A 96 7.68 19.94 6.74
CA ALA A 96 7.58 21.38 6.56
C ALA A 96 7.78 22.07 7.92
N LYS A 97 8.39 23.27 7.92
CA LYS A 97 8.67 24.02 9.15
C LYS A 97 7.41 24.50 9.89
N ASP A 98 6.32 24.71 9.15
CA ASP A 98 5.03 25.20 9.67
C ASP A 98 3.90 24.57 8.84
N PRO A 99 3.41 23.37 9.24
CA PRO A 99 2.45 22.64 8.44
C PRO A 99 1.01 23.16 8.64
N LYS A 100 0.36 23.55 7.54
CA LYS A 100 -1.07 23.89 7.47
C LYS A 100 -1.98 22.66 7.57
N PHE A 101 -1.47 21.48 7.22
CA PHE A 101 -2.12 20.19 7.45
C PHE A 101 -1.12 19.03 7.44
N HIS A 102 -1.51 17.93 8.06
CA HIS A 102 -0.78 16.68 8.08
C HIS A 102 -1.32 15.72 7.02
N LEU A 103 -0.44 15.16 6.20
CA LEU A 103 -0.73 14.00 5.37
C LEU A 103 -0.21 12.77 6.09
N LEU A 104 -1.11 11.94 6.64
CA LEU A 104 -0.74 10.70 7.31
C LEU A 104 -1.09 9.50 6.44
N PHE A 105 -0.07 8.76 6.02
CA PHE A 105 -0.20 7.55 5.22
C PHE A 105 -0.14 6.29 6.08
N ILE A 106 -1.14 5.42 5.94
CA ILE A 106 -1.23 4.12 6.60
C ILE A 106 -1.04 3.01 5.55
N PRO A 107 0.03 2.21 5.65
CA PRO A 107 0.36 1.18 4.65
C PRO A 107 -0.58 -0.03 4.74
N GLY A 108 -0.46 -0.93 3.75
CA GLY A 108 -1.13 -2.23 3.75
C GLY A 108 -0.41 -3.28 4.63
N ASN A 109 -0.62 -4.56 4.33
CA ASN A 109 0.10 -5.67 4.96
C ASN A 109 0.90 -6.43 3.87
N PRO A 110 2.25 -6.47 3.91
CA PRO A 110 3.16 -5.84 4.87
C PRO A 110 3.02 -4.32 5.00
N GLY A 111 3.10 -3.84 6.24
CA GLY A 111 3.08 -2.44 6.65
C GLY A 111 4.47 -1.83 6.72
N VAL A 112 5.26 -2.01 5.68
CA VAL A 112 6.63 -1.49 5.57
C VAL A 112 6.63 -0.21 4.73
N VAL A 113 6.94 0.94 5.34
CA VAL A 113 6.86 2.25 4.66
C VAL A 113 7.85 2.41 3.50
N THR A 114 8.93 1.63 3.49
CA THR A 114 9.94 1.62 2.41
C THR A 114 9.34 1.24 1.04
N PHE A 115 8.24 0.47 1.01
CA PHE A 115 7.52 0.18 -0.25
C PHE A 115 6.82 1.40 -0.85
N TYR A 116 6.73 2.51 -0.12
CA TYR A 116 5.93 3.68 -0.51
C TYR A 116 6.79 4.92 -0.73
N VAL A 117 8.12 4.81 -0.74
CA VAL A 117 9.03 5.95 -0.93
C VAL A 117 8.71 6.70 -2.21
N ASP A 118 8.69 6.00 -3.34
CA ASP A 118 8.49 6.64 -4.65
C ASP A 118 7.10 7.27 -4.77
N PHE A 119 6.08 6.66 -4.18
CA PHE A 119 4.70 7.19 -4.14
C PHE A 119 4.62 8.46 -3.29
N LEU A 120 5.17 8.45 -2.08
CA LEU A 120 5.05 9.55 -1.13
C LEU A 120 5.92 10.75 -1.50
N GLU A 121 7.13 10.53 -2.04
CA GLU A 121 7.95 11.59 -2.61
C GLU A 121 7.27 12.23 -3.82
N SER A 122 6.72 11.42 -4.74
CA SER A 122 5.96 11.93 -5.90
C SER A 122 4.75 12.74 -5.46
N LEU A 123 4.00 12.25 -4.46
CA LEU A 123 2.82 12.95 -3.93
C LEU A 123 3.21 14.30 -3.32
N TYR A 124 4.29 14.33 -2.53
CA TYR A 124 4.78 15.56 -1.91
C TYR A 124 5.19 16.61 -2.95
N ASP A 125 5.93 16.20 -3.97
CA ASP A 125 6.34 17.07 -5.08
C ASP A 125 5.11 17.61 -5.84
N LEU A 126 4.14 16.76 -6.16
CA LEU A 126 2.91 17.13 -6.86
C LEU A 126 2.02 18.10 -6.07
N LEU A 127 2.11 18.09 -4.75
CA LEU A 127 1.41 19.03 -3.86
C LEU A 127 2.15 20.36 -3.68
N GLY A 128 3.27 20.58 -4.36
CA GLY A 128 4.03 21.84 -4.33
C GLY A 128 5.19 21.85 -3.32
N GLY A 129 5.59 20.68 -2.82
CA GLY A 129 6.75 20.52 -1.95
C GLY A 129 6.68 21.30 -0.64
N ILE A 130 7.82 21.87 -0.21
CA ILE A 130 7.92 22.66 1.04
C ILE A 130 7.04 23.91 1.00
N ALA A 131 6.96 24.59 -0.16
CA ALA A 131 6.19 25.83 -0.34
C ALA A 131 4.70 25.65 0.00
N SER A 132 4.27 24.41 0.03
CA SER A 132 2.92 23.97 0.24
C SER A 132 2.54 23.91 1.73
N GLY A 133 3.52 24.00 2.64
CA GLY A 133 3.30 24.00 4.10
C GLY A 133 2.63 22.71 4.56
N ARG A 134 3.06 21.55 4.07
CA ARG A 134 2.49 20.24 4.42
C ARG A 134 3.53 19.37 5.09
N ARG A 135 3.17 18.70 6.18
CA ARG A 135 3.99 17.62 6.78
C ARG A 135 3.42 16.29 6.30
N LEU A 136 4.24 15.50 5.59
CA LEU A 136 3.89 14.15 5.19
C LEU A 136 4.57 13.16 6.12
N VAL A 137 3.80 12.21 6.64
CA VAL A 137 4.30 11.11 7.47
C VAL A 137 3.64 9.81 7.02
N ALA A 138 4.44 8.76 6.83
CA ALA A 138 3.96 7.38 6.77
C ALA A 138 4.46 6.60 7.98
N ILE A 139 3.60 5.75 8.53
CA ILE A 139 3.90 4.98 9.75
C ILE A 139 3.83 3.47 9.49
N SER A 140 4.91 2.76 9.81
CA SER A 140 4.98 1.31 9.65
C SER A 140 4.07 0.57 10.63
N HIS A 141 3.80 -0.71 10.35
CA HIS A 141 3.19 -1.62 11.30
C HIS A 141 4.22 -2.09 12.34
N ILE A 142 3.78 -2.29 13.59
CA ILE A 142 4.63 -2.83 14.66
C ILE A 142 5.20 -4.18 14.21
N ALA A 143 6.46 -4.44 14.57
CA ALA A 143 7.22 -5.65 14.21
C ALA A 143 7.44 -5.88 12.70
N GLN A 144 7.17 -4.85 11.88
CA GLN A 144 7.51 -4.81 10.45
C GLN A 144 8.59 -3.74 10.12
N THR A 145 9.15 -3.12 11.16
CA THR A 145 10.21 -2.09 11.16
C THR A 145 11.61 -2.66 10.85
N GLU A 146 12.49 -1.86 10.25
CA GLU A 146 13.91 -2.17 10.07
C GLU A 146 14.78 -1.93 11.30
N LYS A 147 16.06 -2.29 11.14
CA LYS A 147 17.16 -1.68 11.85
C LYS A 147 17.75 -0.61 10.92
N VAL A 148 17.56 0.67 11.22
CA VAL A 148 18.32 1.74 10.54
C VAL A 148 19.82 1.47 10.74
N MET A 149 20.49 1.07 9.66
CA MET A 149 21.95 1.04 9.60
C MET A 149 22.42 2.48 9.41
N GLY A 150 22.82 3.14 10.50
CA GLY A 150 23.81 4.19 10.39
C GLY A 150 25.01 3.61 9.64
N SER A 151 25.47 4.33 8.61
CA SER A 151 26.68 4.02 7.84
C SER A 151 27.82 3.63 8.79
N SER A 152 28.09 2.33 8.90
CA SER A 152 29.29 1.81 9.52
C SER A 152 29.78 0.71 8.61
N ARG A 153 30.81 1.06 7.84
CA ARG A 153 31.74 0.14 7.20
C ARG A 153 32.17 -0.87 8.26
N GLY A 154 31.59 -2.06 8.23
CA GLY A 154 31.87 -3.12 9.19
C GLY A 154 31.36 -4.44 8.65
N ASN A 155 32.25 -5.16 7.97
CA ASN A 155 32.05 -6.56 7.61
C ASN A 155 31.86 -7.37 8.90
N SER A 156 30.61 -7.65 9.26
CA SER A 156 30.25 -8.60 10.30
C SER A 156 29.14 -9.49 9.73
N LEU A 157 29.50 -10.74 9.45
CA LEU A 157 28.69 -11.82 8.88
C LEU A 157 27.51 -12.29 9.76
N LEU A 158 27.02 -11.45 10.67
CA LEU A 158 25.82 -11.66 11.46
C LEU A 158 25.04 -10.34 11.47
N GLN A 159 24.24 -10.15 10.43
CA GLN A 159 23.17 -9.16 10.43
C GLN A 159 22.18 -9.59 11.52
N LYS A 160 22.39 -9.14 12.76
CA LYS A 160 21.44 -9.37 13.87
C LYS A 160 20.12 -8.70 13.48
N CYS A 161 19.19 -9.49 12.95
CA CYS A 161 17.78 -9.15 12.81
C CYS A 161 17.23 -8.84 14.20
N LYS A 162 17.26 -7.57 14.60
CA LYS A 162 16.70 -7.14 15.88
C LYS A 162 15.18 -7.22 15.76
N ASN A 163 14.63 -8.25 16.38
CA ASN A 163 13.22 -8.38 16.69
C ASN A 163 12.94 -7.51 17.92
N TRP A 164 12.63 -6.23 17.71
CA TRP A 164 12.41 -5.25 18.79
C TRP A 164 11.36 -5.71 19.80
N GLU A 165 10.35 -6.42 19.29
CA GLU A 165 9.17 -6.85 20.05
C GLU A 165 9.25 -8.31 20.51
N HIS A 166 10.45 -8.89 20.52
CA HIS A 166 10.75 -10.21 21.09
C HIS A 166 9.82 -11.35 20.59
N GLY A 167 9.27 -11.21 19.38
CA GLY A 167 8.44 -12.23 18.74
C GLY A 167 6.96 -12.11 19.10
N ARG A 168 6.57 -11.04 19.80
CA ARG A 168 5.17 -10.69 19.98
C ARG A 168 4.51 -10.50 18.62
N LEU A 169 3.27 -10.99 18.55
CA LEU A 169 2.39 -10.86 17.40
C LEU A 169 1.38 -9.75 17.67
N PHE A 170 1.07 -8.94 16.66
CA PHE A 170 0.17 -7.80 16.78
C PHE A 170 -1.02 -7.96 15.85
N SER A 171 -2.22 -7.91 16.43
CA SER A 171 -3.50 -7.99 15.74
C SER A 171 -3.79 -6.71 14.94
N LEU A 172 -4.76 -6.77 14.04
CA LEU A 172 -5.29 -5.59 13.34
C LEU A 172 -5.71 -4.49 14.33
N GLN A 173 -6.40 -4.84 15.42
CA GLN A 173 -6.83 -3.87 16.42
C GLN A 173 -5.65 -3.20 17.12
N GLU A 174 -4.66 -3.97 17.58
CA GLU A 174 -3.44 -3.40 18.20
C GLU A 174 -2.67 -2.52 17.22
N GLN A 175 -2.63 -2.91 15.94
CA GLN A 175 -2.04 -2.09 14.89
C GLN A 175 -2.82 -0.79 14.74
N THR A 176 -4.15 -0.79 14.77
CA THR A 176 -4.96 0.45 14.70
C THR A 176 -4.75 1.34 15.91
N ASP A 177 -4.82 0.79 17.12
CA ASP A 177 -4.64 1.54 18.37
C ASP A 177 -3.23 2.17 18.45
N HIS A 178 -2.22 1.51 17.88
CA HIS A 178 -0.89 2.10 17.73
C HIS A 178 -0.86 3.35 16.84
N LYS A 179 -1.64 3.41 15.75
CA LYS A 179 -1.70 4.60 14.88
C LYS A 179 -2.53 5.70 15.53
N MET A 180 -3.58 5.34 16.28
CA MET A 180 -4.30 6.28 17.14
C MET A 180 -3.37 6.94 18.14
N ASN A 181 -2.59 6.14 18.89
CA ASN A 181 -1.60 6.64 19.82
C ASN A 181 -0.56 7.53 19.13
N PHE A 182 -0.09 7.17 17.93
CA PHE A 182 0.82 8.03 17.18
C PHE A 182 0.20 9.40 16.88
N ILE A 183 -1.04 9.45 16.39
CA ILE A 183 -1.74 10.71 16.10
C ILE A 183 -1.88 11.54 17.39
N GLU A 184 -2.27 10.89 18.48
CA GLU A 184 -2.47 11.54 19.78
C GLU A 184 -1.19 12.07 20.43
N HIS A 185 0.00 11.56 20.08
CA HIS A 185 1.26 11.94 20.73
C HIS A 185 2.20 12.75 19.82
N GLU A 186 2.19 12.50 18.51
CA GLU A 186 3.14 13.09 17.55
C GLU A 186 2.50 14.11 16.59
N LEU A 187 1.16 14.12 16.52
CA LEU A 187 0.35 15.06 15.73
C LEU A 187 -0.61 15.86 16.64
N GLN A 188 -0.10 16.26 17.82
CA GLN A 188 -0.88 16.92 18.87
C GLN A 188 -1.33 18.34 18.55
N ASP A 189 -0.80 18.96 17.49
CA ASP A 189 -1.14 20.33 17.11
C ASP A 189 -2.63 20.44 16.78
N ALA A 190 -3.42 20.87 17.77
CA ALA A 190 -4.89 20.79 17.75
C ALA A 190 -5.53 21.60 16.61
N GLU A 191 -4.79 22.54 16.03
CA GLU A 191 -5.23 23.40 14.95
C GLU A 191 -4.88 22.87 13.55
N VAL A 192 -4.03 21.83 13.45
CA VAL A 192 -3.54 21.32 12.16
C VAL A 192 -4.38 20.12 11.72
N PRO A 193 -5.24 20.26 10.68
CA PRO A 193 -6.09 19.17 10.23
C PRO A 193 -5.30 18.01 9.63
N ILE A 194 -5.89 16.81 9.67
CA ILE A 194 -5.27 15.58 9.19
C ILE A 194 -6.01 15.07 7.96
N VAL A 195 -5.27 14.81 6.89
CA VAL A 195 -5.70 14.00 5.75
C VAL A 195 -5.13 12.60 5.92
N LEU A 196 -6.00 11.59 5.97
CA LEU A 196 -5.60 10.19 6.04
C LEU A 196 -5.57 9.57 4.65
N ILE A 197 -4.53 8.79 4.37
CA ILE A 197 -4.41 8.02 3.14
C ILE A 197 -4.12 6.57 3.53
N GLY A 198 -5.06 5.67 3.27
CA GLY A 198 -4.93 4.26 3.61
C GLY A 198 -4.76 3.40 2.37
N HIS A 199 -3.80 2.46 2.37
CA HIS A 199 -3.68 1.46 1.30
C HIS A 199 -4.08 0.07 1.78
N SER A 200 -4.86 -0.69 1.00
CA SER A 200 -5.23 -2.07 1.34
C SER A 200 -5.89 -2.14 2.72
N ILE A 201 -5.42 -2.98 3.64
CA ILE A 201 -5.89 -3.01 5.03
C ILE A 201 -5.70 -1.68 5.78
N GLY A 202 -4.73 -0.86 5.38
CA GLY A 202 -4.58 0.51 5.86
C GLY A 202 -5.80 1.39 5.58
N SER A 203 -6.65 1.02 4.61
CA SER A 203 -7.97 1.65 4.38
C SER A 203 -8.94 1.37 5.53
N TYR A 204 -9.00 0.13 6.04
CA TYR A 204 -9.81 -0.17 7.23
C TYR A 204 -9.29 0.59 8.45
N ILE A 205 -7.97 0.58 8.67
CA ILE A 205 -7.34 1.30 9.79
C ILE A 205 -7.69 2.80 9.70
N THR A 206 -7.61 3.37 8.49
CA THR A 206 -8.00 4.77 8.22
C THR A 206 -9.47 5.03 8.54
N LEU A 207 -10.38 4.15 8.13
CA LEU A 207 -11.81 4.28 8.41
C LEU A 207 -12.10 4.24 9.91
N ASP A 208 -11.46 3.33 10.64
CA ASP A 208 -11.63 3.18 12.09
C ASP A 208 -11.06 4.38 12.86
N ILE A 209 -9.89 4.91 12.45
CA ILE A 209 -9.34 6.16 12.99
C ILE A 209 -10.32 7.33 12.72
N PHE A 210 -10.86 7.43 11.51
CA PHE A 210 -11.75 8.52 11.16
C PHE A 210 -13.04 8.53 11.98
N LYS A 211 -13.61 7.34 12.26
CA LYS A 211 -14.76 7.21 13.18
C LYS A 211 -14.47 7.80 14.56
N ARG A 212 -13.25 7.62 15.06
CA ARG A 212 -12.82 8.05 16.40
C ARG A 212 -12.36 9.51 16.45
N LEU A 213 -11.83 10.06 15.36
CA LEU A 213 -11.20 11.39 15.30
C LEU A 213 -11.87 12.38 14.32
N GLN A 214 -13.20 12.37 14.23
CA GLN A 214 -13.97 13.19 13.27
C GLN A 214 -13.73 14.70 13.36
N GLY A 215 -13.26 15.21 14.52
CA GLY A 215 -12.94 16.62 14.70
C GLY A 215 -11.54 17.03 14.23
N LYS A 216 -10.63 16.07 14.03
CA LYS A 216 -9.24 16.30 13.57
C LYS A 216 -9.02 15.87 12.12
N VAL A 217 -9.68 14.79 11.71
CA VAL A 217 -9.53 14.23 10.36
C VAL A 217 -10.50 14.95 9.42
N THR A 218 -9.96 15.61 8.38
CA THR A 218 -10.76 16.40 7.44
C THR A 218 -11.04 15.69 6.14
N TYR A 219 -10.19 14.73 5.73
CA TYR A 219 -10.34 14.02 4.47
C TYR A 219 -9.66 12.66 4.52
N CYS A 220 -10.29 11.64 3.92
CA CYS A 220 -9.80 10.27 3.87
C CYS A 220 -9.75 9.76 2.43
N ILE A 221 -8.61 9.22 2.02
CA ILE A 221 -8.41 8.63 0.69
C ILE A 221 -8.07 7.14 0.88
N TYR A 222 -8.89 6.27 0.30
CA TYR A 222 -8.80 4.82 0.43
C TYR A 222 -8.31 4.23 -0.90
N LEU A 223 -7.07 3.75 -0.89
CA LEU A 223 -6.36 3.23 -2.07
C LEU A 223 -6.42 1.71 -2.07
N TYR A 224 -6.97 1.11 -3.13
CA TYR A 224 -7.12 -0.33 -3.29
C TYR A 224 -7.70 -0.98 -2.02
N PRO A 225 -8.90 -0.55 -1.59
CA PRO A 225 -9.32 -0.67 -0.20
C PRO A 225 -9.71 -2.10 0.19
N PHE A 226 -9.14 -2.62 1.28
CA PHE A 226 -9.62 -3.86 1.91
C PHE A 226 -10.53 -3.51 3.09
N LEU A 227 -11.84 -3.59 2.87
CA LEU A 227 -12.87 -3.23 3.86
C LEU A 227 -13.83 -4.38 4.18
N ALA A 228 -13.88 -5.42 3.36
CA ALA A 228 -14.72 -6.60 3.53
C ALA A 228 -14.05 -7.82 2.89
N VAL A 229 -14.26 -9.01 3.47
CA VAL A 229 -13.76 -10.26 2.91
C VAL A 229 -14.42 -10.58 1.58
N ASN A 230 -13.60 -10.83 0.56
CA ASN A 230 -14.07 -11.30 -0.74
C ASN A 230 -14.19 -12.82 -0.71
N THR A 231 -15.38 -13.32 -0.41
CA THR A 231 -15.68 -14.76 -0.33
C THR A 231 -15.50 -15.50 -1.66
N LYS A 232 -15.49 -14.79 -2.80
CA LYS A 232 -15.26 -15.35 -4.13
C LYS A 232 -13.77 -15.47 -4.48
N SER A 233 -12.86 -14.90 -3.69
CA SER A 233 -11.43 -14.95 -3.95
C SER A 233 -10.79 -16.24 -3.44
N SER A 234 -10.34 -17.09 -4.36
CA SER A 234 -9.53 -18.27 -4.02
C SER A 234 -8.20 -17.88 -3.34
N THR A 235 -7.61 -16.75 -3.73
CA THR A 235 -6.41 -16.20 -3.10
C THR A 235 -6.66 -15.84 -1.63
N GLN A 236 -7.74 -15.10 -1.31
CA GLN A 236 -8.07 -14.80 0.08
C GLN A 236 -8.36 -16.08 0.88
N ALA A 237 -9.11 -17.03 0.31
CA ALA A 237 -9.40 -18.30 0.97
C ALA A 237 -8.12 -19.10 1.30
N PHE A 238 -7.16 -19.12 0.38
CA PHE A 238 -5.88 -19.79 0.59
C PHE A 238 -5.03 -19.11 1.67
N ILE A 239 -4.91 -17.78 1.63
CA ILE A 239 -4.18 -17.01 2.66
C ILE A 239 -4.84 -17.19 4.02
N LYS A 240 -6.18 -17.13 4.11
CA LYS A 240 -6.94 -17.36 5.35
C LYS A 240 -6.64 -18.74 5.95
N LYS A 241 -6.58 -19.80 5.12
CA LYS A 241 -6.23 -21.15 5.56
C LYS A 241 -4.82 -21.25 6.13
N ILE A 242 -3.85 -20.58 5.50
CA ILE A 242 -2.47 -20.53 6.00
C ILE A 242 -2.42 -19.77 7.32
N ALA A 243 -2.98 -18.56 7.36
CA ALA A 243 -2.97 -17.66 8.52
C ALA A 243 -3.62 -18.29 9.76
N ALA A 244 -4.68 -19.08 9.58
CA ALA A 244 -5.35 -19.82 10.65
C ALA A 244 -4.55 -21.03 11.19
N SER A 245 -3.45 -21.43 10.54
CA SER A 245 -2.67 -22.61 10.91
C SER A 245 -1.28 -22.23 11.44
N ARG A 246 -1.08 -22.39 12.76
CA ARG A 246 0.20 -22.11 13.42
C ARG A 246 1.38 -22.86 12.79
N THR A 247 1.18 -24.11 12.39
CA THR A 247 2.22 -24.93 11.76
C THR A 247 2.56 -24.44 10.36
N LEU A 248 1.57 -24.09 9.53
CA LEU A 248 1.81 -23.52 8.21
C LEU A 248 2.48 -22.14 8.30
N CYS A 249 2.04 -21.29 9.22
CA CYS A 249 2.69 -20.00 9.47
C CYS A 249 4.16 -20.19 9.85
N THR A 250 4.44 -21.07 10.81
CA THR A 250 5.82 -21.36 11.25
C THR A 250 6.68 -21.89 10.11
N GLY A 251 6.17 -22.85 9.34
CA GLY A 251 6.87 -23.41 8.18
C GLY A 251 7.17 -22.36 7.12
N LEU A 252 6.17 -21.59 6.72
CA LEU A 252 6.31 -20.53 5.72
C LEU A 252 7.29 -19.44 6.18
N SER A 253 7.16 -18.96 7.42
CA SER A 253 8.09 -17.97 7.98
C SER A 253 9.53 -18.49 8.05
N SER A 254 9.71 -19.79 8.30
CA SER A 254 11.05 -20.42 8.30
C SER A 254 11.66 -20.45 6.91
N ILE A 255 10.88 -20.83 5.89
CA ILE A 255 11.32 -20.83 4.48
C ILE A 255 11.71 -19.42 4.04
N VAL A 256 10.86 -18.43 4.34
CA VAL A 256 11.12 -17.02 4.00
C VAL A 256 12.34 -16.48 4.75
N ALA A 257 12.55 -16.88 6.01
CA ALA A 257 13.74 -16.50 6.75
C ALA A 257 15.04 -17.07 6.15
N ILE A 258 15.01 -18.30 5.61
CA ILE A 258 16.15 -18.90 4.92
C ILE A 258 16.53 -18.06 3.69
N LEU A 259 15.54 -17.55 2.95
CA LEU A 259 15.77 -16.62 1.83
C LEU A 259 16.39 -15.30 2.29
N GLY A 260 16.03 -14.82 3.48
CA GLY A 260 16.61 -13.63 4.10
C GLY A 260 18.06 -13.80 4.57
N LEU A 261 18.51 -15.03 4.79
CA LEU A 261 19.92 -15.32 5.12
C LEU A 261 20.84 -15.27 3.90
N LEU A 262 20.29 -15.29 2.69
CA LEU A 262 21.08 -15.19 1.47
C LEU A 262 21.72 -13.79 1.37
N PRO A 263 22.95 -13.69 0.82
CA PRO A 263 23.53 -12.40 0.47
C PRO A 263 22.57 -11.56 -0.36
N ALA A 264 22.45 -10.27 -0.05
CA ALA A 264 21.44 -9.40 -0.65
C ALA A 264 21.45 -9.40 -2.19
N TRP A 265 22.59 -9.62 -2.85
CA TRP A 265 22.67 -9.72 -4.30
C TRP A 265 21.94 -10.97 -4.86
N ILE A 266 21.94 -12.09 -4.13
CA ILE A 266 21.22 -13.32 -4.51
C ILE A 266 19.72 -13.08 -4.35
N SER A 267 19.28 -12.58 -3.20
CA SER A 267 17.86 -12.28 -2.95
C SER A 267 17.32 -11.30 -3.98
N ARG A 268 18.09 -10.26 -4.35
CA ARG A 268 17.73 -9.33 -5.44
C ARG A 268 17.57 -10.03 -6.78
N ILE A 269 18.45 -10.97 -7.14
CA ILE A 269 18.32 -11.74 -8.40
C ILE A 269 17.06 -12.60 -8.37
N LEU A 270 16.79 -13.30 -7.26
CA LEU A 270 15.59 -14.14 -7.11
C LEU A 270 14.31 -13.31 -7.21
N VAL A 271 14.28 -12.15 -6.56
CA VAL A 271 13.14 -11.22 -6.63
C VAL A 271 12.95 -10.72 -8.06
N LYS A 272 14.01 -10.24 -8.73
CA LYS A 272 13.92 -9.79 -10.13
C LYS A 272 13.47 -10.90 -11.08
N ASN A 273 13.91 -12.12 -10.87
CA ASN A 273 13.50 -13.26 -11.69
C ASN A 273 12.05 -13.69 -11.40
N SER A 274 11.55 -13.46 -10.19
CA SER A 274 10.18 -13.82 -9.81
C SER A 274 9.16 -12.77 -10.25
N VAL A 275 9.47 -11.48 -10.06
CA VAL A 275 8.54 -10.36 -10.31
C VAL A 275 8.80 -9.62 -11.63
N GLY A 276 9.92 -9.92 -12.29
CA GLY A 276 10.41 -9.19 -13.45
C GLY A 276 11.19 -7.93 -13.08
N ASN A 277 11.66 -7.20 -14.11
CA ASN A 277 12.38 -5.92 -13.96
C ASN A 277 11.46 -4.73 -13.66
N SER A 278 10.20 -4.96 -13.31
CA SER A 278 9.21 -3.90 -13.09
C SER A 278 9.32 -3.25 -11.71
N TRP A 279 9.89 -3.95 -10.72
CA TRP A 279 9.98 -3.43 -9.36
C TRP A 279 11.05 -2.34 -9.20
N CYS A 280 10.68 -1.26 -8.55
CA CYS A 280 11.59 -0.17 -8.21
C CYS A 280 12.62 -0.62 -7.14
N PRO A 281 13.78 0.06 -7.06
CA PRO A 281 14.83 -0.29 -6.10
C PRO A 281 14.36 -0.29 -4.65
N SER A 282 13.50 0.66 -4.27
CA SER A 282 12.95 0.81 -2.92
C SER A 282 12.09 -0.39 -2.52
N ALA A 283 11.26 -0.92 -3.42
CA ALA A 283 10.44 -2.10 -3.20
C ALA A 283 11.28 -3.39 -3.08
N VAL A 284 12.30 -3.54 -3.92
CA VAL A 284 13.22 -4.68 -3.80
C VAL A 284 13.99 -4.63 -2.48
N GLU A 285 14.42 -3.43 -2.06
CA GLU A 285 15.07 -3.22 -0.77
C GLU A 285 14.14 -3.57 0.38
N ALA A 286 12.92 -3.00 0.41
CA ALA A 286 11.91 -3.27 1.43
C ALA A 286 11.64 -4.78 1.59
N LEU A 287 11.49 -5.52 0.49
CA LEU A 287 11.33 -6.97 0.53
C LEU A 287 12.55 -7.65 1.18
N CYS A 288 13.75 -7.34 0.72
CA CYS A 288 14.97 -7.99 1.18
C CYS A 288 15.31 -7.67 2.63
N THR A 289 15.13 -6.42 3.06
CA THR A 289 15.60 -5.95 4.37
C THR A 289 14.52 -5.99 5.45
N HIS A 290 13.22 -5.99 5.10
CA HIS A 290 12.13 -5.98 6.07
C HIS A 290 11.31 -7.27 6.05
N VAL A 291 10.88 -7.71 4.87
CA VAL A 291 9.90 -8.81 4.75
C VAL A 291 10.52 -10.20 4.88
N LEU A 292 11.73 -10.42 4.36
CA LEU A 292 12.44 -11.71 4.42
C LEU A 292 12.96 -12.06 5.83
N LYS A 293 12.14 -11.87 6.87
CA LYS A 293 12.45 -12.13 8.28
C LYS A 293 11.35 -12.97 8.90
N TYR A 294 11.74 -13.98 9.68
CA TYR A 294 10.81 -14.88 10.37
C TYR A 294 9.72 -14.12 11.14
N HIS A 295 10.12 -13.21 12.04
CA HIS A 295 9.18 -12.50 12.92
C HIS A 295 8.26 -11.53 12.18
N THR A 296 8.74 -10.94 11.08
CA THR A 296 7.94 -10.04 10.24
C THR A 296 6.86 -10.83 9.52
N VAL A 297 7.19 -11.97 8.89
CA VAL A 297 6.19 -12.84 8.25
C VAL A 297 5.20 -13.40 9.27
N GLN A 298 5.65 -13.80 10.46
CA GLN A 298 4.74 -14.22 11.53
C GLN A 298 3.73 -13.12 11.89
N ASN A 299 4.18 -11.88 12.01
CA ASN A 299 3.30 -10.74 12.27
C ASN A 299 2.36 -10.44 11.11
N MET A 300 2.83 -10.50 9.86
CA MET A 300 1.99 -10.32 8.68
C MET A 300 0.87 -11.37 8.63
N LEU A 301 1.19 -12.65 8.88
CA LEU A 301 0.21 -13.75 8.85
C LEU A 301 -0.76 -13.68 10.03
N TYR A 302 -0.27 -13.37 11.24
CA TYR A 302 -1.13 -13.19 12.39
C TYR A 302 -2.09 -12.00 12.22
N MET A 303 -1.58 -10.87 11.72
CA MET A 303 -2.41 -9.72 11.39
C MET A 303 -3.45 -10.12 10.34
N ALA A 304 -3.05 -10.77 9.23
CA ALA A 304 -3.97 -11.24 8.19
C ALA A 304 -5.08 -12.16 8.72
N MET A 305 -4.79 -13.04 9.69
CA MET A 305 -5.81 -13.85 10.36
C MET A 305 -6.87 -12.95 11.03
N THR A 306 -6.44 -11.97 11.82
CA THR A 306 -7.35 -11.03 12.50
C THR A 306 -8.05 -10.06 11.54
N GLU A 307 -7.46 -9.76 10.38
CA GLU A 307 -8.11 -9.02 9.29
C GLU A 307 -9.29 -9.82 8.74
N PHE A 308 -9.10 -11.10 8.43
CA PHE A 308 -10.19 -11.95 7.93
C PHE A 308 -11.30 -12.15 8.96
N GLU A 309 -10.97 -12.20 10.26
CA GLU A 309 -11.98 -12.25 11.32
C GLU A 309 -12.78 -10.96 11.37
N LYS A 310 -12.11 -9.81 11.44
CA LYS A 310 -12.78 -8.51 11.59
C LYS A 310 -13.58 -8.11 10.35
N LEU A 311 -13.01 -8.27 9.16
CA LEU A 311 -13.65 -7.84 7.90
C LEU A 311 -14.67 -8.86 7.36
N SER A 312 -14.96 -9.92 8.13
CA SER A 312 -16.16 -10.73 7.88
C SER A 312 -17.44 -10.04 8.36
N GLU A 313 -17.31 -9.02 9.21
CA GLU A 313 -18.42 -8.14 9.60
C GLU A 313 -18.76 -7.16 8.47
N GLU A 314 -20.03 -6.73 8.39
CA GLU A 314 -20.45 -5.74 7.39
C GLU A 314 -19.87 -4.36 7.71
N PRO A 315 -19.33 -3.63 6.71
CA PRO A 315 -18.92 -2.24 6.91
C PRO A 315 -20.09 -1.37 7.36
N ASP A 316 -19.79 -0.37 8.19
CA ASP A 316 -20.77 0.61 8.66
C ASP A 316 -21.10 1.62 7.55
N TRP A 317 -21.98 1.19 6.64
CA TRP A 317 -22.42 2.01 5.52
C TRP A 317 -23.17 3.27 5.94
N SER A 318 -23.72 3.30 7.16
CA SER A 318 -24.38 4.48 7.71
C SER A 318 -23.38 5.61 7.92
N PHE A 319 -22.24 5.30 8.55
CA PHE A 319 -21.15 6.25 8.75
C PHE A 319 -20.52 6.69 7.41
N VAL A 320 -20.23 5.73 6.52
CA VAL A 320 -19.68 6.05 5.19
C VAL A 320 -20.61 6.99 4.42
N ARG A 321 -21.93 6.78 4.53
CA ARG A 321 -22.92 7.66 3.90
C ARG A 321 -22.96 9.05 4.51
N GLU A 322 -22.92 9.14 5.84
CA GLU A 322 -22.90 10.42 6.56
C GLU A 322 -21.67 11.25 6.18
N LYS A 323 -20.50 10.62 6.09
CA LYS A 323 -19.21 11.29 5.87
C LYS A 323 -18.72 11.26 4.42
N LYS A 324 -19.55 10.85 3.46
CA LYS A 324 -19.14 10.60 2.06
C LYS A 324 -18.41 11.75 1.37
N SER A 325 -18.72 13.00 1.71
CA SER A 325 -18.04 14.18 1.13
C SER A 325 -16.59 14.29 1.57
N GLN A 326 -16.21 13.66 2.68
CA GLN A 326 -14.87 13.64 3.25
C GLN A 326 -14.09 12.37 2.87
N MET A 327 -14.62 11.57 1.93
CA MET A 327 -14.06 10.26 1.57
C MET A 327 -13.91 10.14 0.05
N ALA A 328 -12.79 9.56 -0.39
CA ALA A 328 -12.60 9.13 -1.77
C ALA A 328 -11.98 7.73 -1.84
N PHE A 329 -12.42 6.93 -2.80
CA PHE A 329 -11.97 5.55 -2.97
C PHE A 329 -11.42 5.33 -4.37
N LEU A 330 -10.23 4.72 -4.45
CA LEU A 330 -9.61 4.29 -5.69
C LEU A 330 -9.52 2.76 -5.72
N PHE A 331 -10.15 2.15 -6.71
CA PHE A 331 -10.18 0.69 -6.92
C PHE A 331 -9.28 0.28 -8.09
N GLY A 332 -8.75 -0.94 -8.03
CA GLY A 332 -8.10 -1.58 -9.17
C GLY A 332 -9.10 -2.41 -10.00
N SER A 333 -8.84 -2.56 -11.30
CA SER A 333 -9.73 -3.32 -12.19
C SER A 333 -9.78 -4.84 -11.87
N ASP A 334 -8.66 -5.42 -11.44
CA ASP A 334 -8.55 -6.83 -11.01
C ASP A 334 -7.85 -6.93 -9.65
N ASP A 335 -8.52 -6.41 -8.62
CA ASP A 335 -8.03 -6.44 -7.24
C ASP A 335 -8.90 -7.35 -6.37
N HIS A 336 -8.30 -8.39 -5.79
CA HIS A 336 -9.04 -9.28 -4.92
C HIS A 336 -9.21 -8.74 -3.49
N TRP A 337 -8.46 -7.72 -3.07
CA TRP A 337 -8.56 -7.07 -1.76
C TRP A 337 -9.64 -5.97 -1.76
N GLY A 338 -9.64 -5.12 -2.78
CA GLY A 338 -10.69 -4.16 -3.09
C GLY A 338 -11.38 -4.50 -4.41
N PRO A 339 -12.23 -5.54 -4.46
CA PRO A 339 -12.87 -5.98 -5.69
C PRO A 339 -13.95 -5.01 -6.18
N LEU A 340 -14.22 -5.00 -7.50
CA LEU A 340 -15.22 -4.11 -8.08
C LEU A 340 -16.65 -4.33 -7.56
N HIS A 341 -16.98 -5.50 -7.01
CA HIS A 341 -18.28 -5.65 -6.34
C HIS A 341 -18.39 -4.83 -5.05
N LEU A 342 -17.26 -4.55 -4.36
CA LEU A 342 -17.23 -3.61 -3.24
C LEU A 342 -17.41 -2.17 -3.75
N TYR A 343 -16.82 -1.83 -4.90
CA TYR A 343 -17.10 -0.55 -5.58
C TYR A 343 -18.60 -0.40 -5.89
N GLU A 344 -19.22 -1.43 -6.48
CA GLU A 344 -20.64 -1.45 -6.80
C GLU A 344 -21.51 -1.34 -5.54
N GLU A 345 -21.14 -2.06 -4.48
CA GLU A 345 -21.82 -1.99 -3.19
C GLU A 345 -21.77 -0.58 -2.59
N ILE A 346 -20.61 0.09 -2.60
CA ILE A 346 -20.48 1.48 -2.14
C ILE A 346 -21.29 2.41 -3.04
N SER A 347 -21.23 2.25 -4.36
CA SER A 347 -21.99 3.07 -5.31
C SER A 347 -23.50 2.99 -5.04
N ASN A 348 -24.00 1.80 -4.72
CA ASN A 348 -25.41 1.55 -4.43
C ASN A 348 -25.82 2.03 -3.02
N LYS A 349 -25.03 1.69 -2.00
CA LYS A 349 -25.30 2.02 -0.60
C LYS A 349 -24.90 3.45 -0.24
N VAL A 350 -24.10 4.15 -1.04
CA VAL A 350 -23.63 5.51 -0.74
C VAL A 350 -23.73 6.38 -1.99
N PRO A 351 -24.95 6.80 -2.38
CA PRO A 351 -25.13 7.66 -3.55
C PRO A 351 -24.32 8.96 -3.42
N GLY A 352 -23.49 9.25 -4.43
CA GLY A 352 -22.60 10.41 -4.45
C GLY A 352 -21.28 10.21 -3.71
N ALA A 353 -20.89 8.97 -3.37
CA ALA A 353 -19.51 8.67 -2.97
C ALA A 353 -18.54 9.02 -4.11
N VAL A 354 -17.36 9.55 -3.74
CA VAL A 354 -16.27 9.78 -4.70
C VAL A 354 -15.56 8.46 -4.93
N LEU A 355 -15.87 7.81 -6.05
CA LEU A 355 -15.31 6.51 -6.43
C LEU A 355 -14.57 6.64 -7.77
N ALA A 356 -13.41 5.99 -7.86
CA ALA A 356 -12.64 5.87 -9.10
C ALA A 356 -12.15 4.44 -9.28
N VAL A 357 -12.04 4.03 -10.54
CA VAL A 357 -11.32 2.82 -10.94
C VAL A 357 -10.06 3.27 -11.66
N GLU A 358 -8.94 2.67 -11.28
CA GLU A 358 -7.64 2.91 -11.90
C GLU A 358 -7.64 2.45 -13.36
N GLY A 359 -7.03 3.26 -14.24
CA GLY A 359 -7.09 3.08 -15.71
C GLY A 359 -5.74 2.97 -16.42
N GLY A 360 -4.66 2.77 -15.67
CA GLY A 360 -3.27 2.63 -16.15
C GLY A 360 -2.69 1.22 -16.05
N ASP A 361 -3.54 0.19 -15.87
CA ASP A 361 -3.17 -1.21 -15.68
C ASP A 361 -2.24 -1.47 -14.48
N TYR A 362 -2.30 -0.62 -13.45
CA TYR A 362 -1.57 -0.82 -12.20
C TYR A 362 -2.31 -1.78 -11.27
N THR A 363 -1.53 -2.57 -10.54
CA THR A 363 -2.08 -3.59 -9.63
C THR A 363 -2.19 -3.04 -8.21
N HIS A 364 -2.80 -3.84 -7.32
CA HIS A 364 -2.80 -3.61 -5.87
C HIS A 364 -1.41 -3.26 -5.30
N ALA A 365 -0.33 -3.77 -5.91
CA ALA A 365 1.05 -3.43 -5.52
C ALA A 365 1.61 -2.21 -6.29
N PHE A 366 0.79 -1.18 -6.55
CA PHE A 366 1.17 -0.01 -7.35
C PHE A 366 2.48 0.63 -6.89
N SER A 367 2.69 0.67 -5.58
CA SER A 367 3.83 1.29 -4.92
C SER A 367 5.16 0.57 -5.20
N CYS A 368 5.10 -0.66 -5.72
CA CYS A 368 6.28 -1.42 -6.07
C CYS A 368 6.89 -1.01 -7.41
N THR A 369 6.26 -0.11 -8.16
CA THR A 369 6.73 0.36 -9.47
C THR A 369 6.77 1.87 -9.51
N ASP A 370 7.74 2.44 -10.23
CA ASP A 370 7.85 3.91 -10.38
C ASP A 370 6.59 4.48 -11.07
N ALA A 371 6.11 3.80 -12.10
CA ALA A 371 4.96 4.23 -12.88
C ALA A 371 3.65 4.19 -12.07
N GLY A 372 3.39 3.09 -11.34
CA GLY A 372 2.22 2.97 -10.48
C GLY A 372 2.26 3.94 -9.31
N SER A 373 3.44 4.13 -8.70
CA SER A 373 3.66 5.12 -7.65
C SER A 373 3.32 6.53 -8.12
N LEU A 374 3.83 6.93 -9.29
CA LEU A 374 3.58 8.25 -9.86
C LEU A 374 2.11 8.45 -10.23
N TRP A 375 1.48 7.47 -10.86
CA TRP A 375 0.08 7.58 -11.29
C TRP A 375 -0.86 7.74 -10.10
N VAL A 376 -0.70 6.90 -9.06
CA VAL A 376 -1.53 7.01 -7.85
C VAL A 376 -1.24 8.31 -7.11
N ALA A 377 0.02 8.77 -7.08
CA ALA A 377 0.36 10.08 -6.53
C ALA A 377 -0.34 11.24 -7.26
N GLN A 378 -0.44 11.19 -8.60
CA GLN A 378 -1.17 12.18 -9.40
C GLN A 378 -2.67 12.17 -9.06
N HIS A 379 -3.27 10.99 -8.96
CA HIS A 379 -4.67 10.84 -8.57
C HIS A 379 -4.94 11.43 -7.18
N VAL A 380 -4.14 11.03 -6.19
CA VAL A 380 -4.25 11.51 -4.80
C VAL A 380 -4.02 13.02 -4.71
N ALA A 381 -3.02 13.56 -5.41
CA ALA A 381 -2.77 15.00 -5.45
C ALA A 381 -3.96 15.77 -6.05
N GLY A 382 -4.60 15.22 -7.10
CA GLY A 382 -5.81 15.77 -7.69
C GLY A 382 -6.98 15.82 -6.70
N LEU A 383 -7.22 14.72 -5.98
CA LEU A 383 -8.25 14.65 -4.94
C LEU A 383 -8.03 15.71 -3.85
N ILE A 384 -6.80 15.81 -3.33
CA ILE A 384 -6.46 16.78 -2.27
C ILE A 384 -6.65 18.22 -2.77
N LYS A 385 -6.19 18.55 -3.99
CA LYS A 385 -6.34 19.90 -4.58
C LYS A 385 -7.77 20.28 -4.92
N ASN A 386 -8.65 19.30 -5.16
CA ASN A 386 -10.06 19.56 -5.41
C ASN A 386 -10.85 19.70 -4.11
N TYR A 387 -10.32 19.17 -3.00
CA TYR A 387 -10.97 19.22 -1.68
C TYR A 387 -10.68 20.51 -0.91
N PHE A 388 -9.45 21.03 -1.00
CA PHE A 388 -8.99 22.28 -0.39
C PHE A 388 -8.80 23.37 -1.44
#